data_AF-R5IBI6-F1
#
_entry.id   AF-R5IBI6-F1
#
_cell.length_a   1.000
_cell.length_b   1.000
_cell.length_c   1.000
_cell.angle_alpha   90.00
_cell.angle_beta   90.00
_cell.angle_gamma   90.00
#
_symmetry.space_group_name_H-M   'P 1'
#
loop_
_entity.id
_entity.type
_entity.pdbx_description
1 polymer ?
#
loop_
_entity_poly.entity_id
_entity_poly.type
_entity_poly.pdbx_seq_one_letter_code
_entity_poly.pdbx_strand_id
1 'polypeptide(L)' 'MKYLEGLCEDDAVCFIAYRHHVTPQRLLRGFLAGELSCEGRGGVRSDAPIFLEPNEMEILKAIIQ' A
#
# COMPACT_ATOMS: atom_id res chain seq x y z
N MET A 1 -14.62 -4.03 -10.91
CA MET A 1 -13.59 -4.10 -9.85
C MET A 1 -12.82 -5.42 -9.96
N LYS A 2 -12.00 -5.61 -11.02
CA LYS A 2 -11.31 -6.87 -11.31
C LYS A 2 -9.78 -6.72 -11.42
N TYR A 3 -9.24 -5.64 -10.85
CA TYR A 3 -7.82 -5.30 -10.91
C TYR A 3 -7.10 -5.59 -9.58
N LEU A 4 -7.81 -5.56 -8.45
CA LEU A 4 -7.18 -5.67 -7.12
C LEU A 4 -6.62 -7.05 -6.78
N GLU A 5 -7.23 -8.14 -7.27
CA GLU A 5 -6.73 -9.49 -6.98
C GLU A 5 -5.37 -9.73 -7.65
N GLY A 6 -5.21 -9.37 -8.93
CA GLY A 6 -3.93 -9.49 -9.63
C GLY A 6 -2.84 -8.56 -9.07
N LEU A 7 -3.22 -7.39 -8.55
CA LEU A 7 -2.30 -6.48 -7.86
C LEU A 7 -1.87 -7.02 -6.50
N CYS A 8 -2.69 -7.80 -5.81
CA CYS A 8 -2.30 -8.42 -4.53
C CYS A 8 -1.25 -9.52 -4.70
N GLU A 9 -1.19 -10.16 -5.87
CA GLU A 9 -0.22 -11.19 -6.22
C GLU A 9 1.09 -10.62 -6.76
N ASP A 10 1.17 -9.31 -6.98
CA ASP A 10 2.38 -8.65 -7.45
C ASP A 10 3.47 -8.66 -6.36
N ASP A 11 4.68 -9.08 -6.74
CA ASP A 11 5.82 -9.20 -5.84
C ASP A 11 6.17 -7.88 -5.15
N ALA A 12 6.03 -6.74 -5.85
CA ALA A 12 6.35 -5.44 -5.29
C ALA A 12 5.27 -4.99 -4.28
N VAL A 13 3.99 -5.24 -4.57
CA VAL A 13 2.89 -4.97 -3.64
C VAL A 13 3.02 -5.84 -2.38
N CYS A 14 3.33 -7.13 -2.55
CA CYS A 14 3.58 -8.04 -1.44
C CYS A 14 4.80 -7.61 -0.61
N PHE A 15 5.89 -7.19 -1.25
CA PHE A 15 7.09 -6.71 -0.59
C PHE A 15 6.84 -5.45 0.25
N ILE A 16 6.13 -4.46 -0.31
CA ILE A 16 5.76 -3.23 0.39
C ILE A 16 4.80 -3.56 1.55
N ALA A 17 3.80 -4.39 1.32
CA ALA A 17 2.85 -4.81 2.35
C ALA A 17 3.56 -5.53 3.51
N TYR A 18 4.49 -6.42 3.19
CA TYR A 18 5.32 -7.13 4.18
C TYR A 18 6.19 -6.16 5.00
N ARG A 19 6.84 -5.19 4.33
CA ARG A 19 7.68 -4.17 4.98
C ARG A 19 6.89 -3.31 5.96
N HIS A 20 5.63 -3.04 5.66
CA HIS A 20 4.72 -2.27 6.52
C HIS A 20 3.88 -3.13 7.46
N HIS A 21 4.10 -4.45 7.50
CA HIS A 21 3.32 -5.42 8.28
C HIS A 21 1.80 -5.34 8.06
N VAL A 22 1.40 -5.00 6.83
CA VAL A 22 -0.01 -4.95 6.40
C VAL A 22 -0.27 -6.02 5.35
N THR A 23 -1.54 -6.30 5.09
CA THR A 23 -1.91 -7.17 3.97
C THR A 23 -1.88 -6.38 2.66
N PRO A 24 -1.51 -6.99 1.52
CA PRO A 24 -1.53 -6.35 0.20
C PRO A 24 -2.87 -5.70 -0.14
N GLN A 25 -3.96 -6.38 0.24
CA GLN A 25 -5.32 -5.87 0.10
C GLN A 25 -5.54 -4.57 0.88
N ARG A 26 -5.03 -4.49 2.11
CA ARG A 26 -5.17 -3.31 2.97
C ARG A 26 -4.30 -2.16 2.47
N LEU A 27 -3.12 -2.47 1.95
CA LEU A 27 -2.24 -1.51 1.28
C LEU A 27 -2.93 -0.88 0.07
N LEU A 28 -3.44 -1.70 -0.86
CA LEU A 28 -4.11 -1.24 -2.08
C LEU A 28 -5.42 -0.52 -1.76
N ARG A 29 -6.18 -0.99 -0.77
CA ARG A 29 -7.39 -0.30 -0.33
C ARG A 29 -7.07 1.07 0.26
N GLY A 30 -6.03 1.18 1.08
CA GLY A 30 -5.54 2.46 1.58
C GLY A 30 -5.07 3.37 0.44
N PHE A 31 -4.37 2.81 -0.55
CA PHE A 31 -3.91 3.57 -1.74
C PHE A 31 -5.09 4.16 -2.51
N LEU A 32 -6.08 3.34 -2.84
CA LEU A 32 -7.26 3.76 -3.58
C LEU A 32 -8.14 4.73 -2.78
N ALA A 33 -8.17 4.60 -1.46
CA ALA A 33 -8.89 5.51 -0.56
C ALA A 33 -8.14 6.83 -0.33
N GLY A 34 -6.87 6.96 -0.75
CA GLY A 34 -6.04 8.13 -0.45
C GLY A 34 -5.61 8.21 1.02
N GLU A 35 -5.68 7.09 1.75
CA GLU A 35 -5.31 6.98 3.17
C GLU A 35 -3.80 6.74 3.37
N LEU A 36 -3.04 6.61 2.29
CA LEU A 36 -1.59 6.51 2.33
C LEU A 36 -0.98 7.91 2.35
N SER A 37 -0.07 8.15 3.28
CA SER A 37 0.55 9.46 3.46
C SER A 37 2.07 9.33 3.47
N CYS A 38 2.79 10.30 2.90
CA CYS A 38 4.26 10.28 2.88
C CYS A 38 4.91 10.86 4.15
N GLU A 39 4.16 11.47 5.07
CA GLU A 39 4.71 12.15 6.24
C GLU A 39 4.58 11.30 7.51
N GLY A 40 5.64 10.57 7.85
CA GLY A 40 5.68 9.55 8.89
C GLY A 40 5.30 9.98 10.31
N ARG A 41 4.49 9.13 10.97
CA ARG A 41 4.73 8.66 12.35
C ARG A 41 3.86 7.43 12.62
N GLY A 42 4.50 6.27 12.65
CA GLY A 42 3.84 4.97 12.84
C GLY A 42 2.93 4.92 14.06
N GLY A 43 1.78 4.26 13.88
CA GLY A 43 0.86 3.91 14.94
C GLY A 43 0.29 2.53 14.67
N VAL A 44 0.61 1.57 15.55
CA VAL A 44 0.06 0.21 15.56
C VAL A 44 -1.41 0.27 15.96
N ARG A 45 -2.28 0.72 15.05
CA ARG A 45 -3.74 0.66 15.20
C ARG A 45 -4.37 0.52 13.82
N SER A 46 -5.43 -0.27 13.75
CA SER A 46 -6.22 -0.57 12.55
C SER A 46 -6.88 0.65 11.85
N ASP A 47 -6.46 1.86 12.14
CA ASP A 47 -6.96 3.15 11.63
C ASP A 47 -5.82 4.17 11.37
N ALA A 48 -4.55 3.76 11.50
CA ALA A 48 -3.42 4.64 11.20
C ALA A 48 -3.09 4.63 9.70
N PRO A 49 -2.77 5.80 9.11
CA PRO A 49 -2.36 5.88 7.72
C PRO A 49 -1.06 5.08 7.53
N ILE A 50 -1.01 4.29 6.45
CA ILE A 50 0.21 3.54 6.08
C ILE A 50 1.16 4.54 5.43
N PHE A 51 2.38 4.61 5.97
CA PHE A 51 3.38 5.57 5.53
C PHE A 51 4.27 4.96 4.47
N LEU A 52 3.97 5.22 3.21
CA LEU A 52 4.82 4.77 2.11
C LEU A 52 5.94 5.76 1.85
N GLU A 53 7.12 5.21 1.59
CA GLU A 53 8.19 5.99 1.03
C GLU A 53 7.83 6.44 -0.40
N PRO A 54 8.34 7.60 -0.87
CA PRO A 54 8.04 8.11 -2.20
C PRO A 54 8.36 7.09 -3.31
N ASN A 55 9.42 6.28 -3.14
CA ASN A 55 9.78 5.22 -4.07
C ASN A 55 8.72 4.09 -4.13
N GLU A 56 8.18 3.66 -2.99
CA GLU A 56 7.12 2.65 -2.87
C GLU A 56 5.82 3.17 -3.47
N MET A 57 5.52 4.46 -3.29
CA MET A 57 4.32 5.07 -3.85
C MET A 57 4.37 5.19 -5.37
N GLU A 58 5.53 5.51 -5.93
CA GLU A 58 5.74 5.51 -7.39
C GLU A 58 5.64 4.09 -7.96
N ILE A 59 6.15 3.08 -7.26
CA ILE A 59 5.97 1.67 -7.63
C ILE A 59 4.49 1.31 -7.66
N LEU A 60 3.72 1.60 -6.59
CA LEU A 60 2.29 1.30 -6.56
C LEU A 60 1.52 2.02 -7.68
N LYS A 61 1.85 3.29 -7.94
CA LYS A 61 1.27 4.04 -9.07
C LYS A 61 1.55 3.35 -10.40
N ALA A 62 2.79 2.92 -10.64
CA ALA A 62 3.18 2.28 -11.89
C ALA A 62 2.45 0.94 -12.12
N ILE A 63 2.08 0.22 -11.06
CA ILE A 63 1.35 -1.05 -11.16
C ILE A 63 -0.16 -0.82 -11.31
N ILE A 64 -0.71 0.25 -10.72
CA ILE A 64 -2.15 0.59 -10.77
C ILE A 64 -2.52 1.36 -12.06
N GLN A 65 -1.54 1.87 -12.81
CA GLN A 65 -1.69 2.65 -14.04
C GLN A 65 -2.05 1.78 -15.26
#